data_AF-A0A371MT26-F1
#
_entry.id   AF-A0A371MT26-F1
#
_cell.length_a   1.000
_cell.length_b   1.000
_cell.length_c   1.000
_cell.angle_alpha   90.00
_cell.angle_beta   90.00
_cell.angle_gamma   90.00
#
_symmetry.space_group_name_H-M   'P 1'
#
loop_
_entity.id
_entity.type
_entity.pdbx_description
1 polymer ?
#
loop_
_entity_poly.entity_id
_entity_poly.type
_entity_poly.pdbx_seq_one_letter_code
_entity_poly.pdbx_strand_id
1 'polypeptide(L)'
;IFSKYRWNKYFKAYKRSSDIVEFMLSKDDILRHSYELVQGLRKDLRLCNWPKFINRLNSVSTKSVSKGVWKVVKYYRKHQRMLRNTIYYPAFNNGAIEGINNKIKLIK
;
A
#
# COMPACT_ATOMS: atom_id res chain seq x y z
N ILE A 1 13.04 -10.74 -4.82
CA ILE A 1 11.85 -11.62 -4.99
C ILE A 1 11.24 -11.48 -6.40
N PHE A 2 11.09 -10.26 -6.94
CA PHE A 2 10.50 -10.05 -8.28
C PHE A 2 11.42 -10.30 -9.50
N SER A 3 12.72 -10.53 -9.31
CA SER A 3 13.69 -10.55 -10.42
C SER A 3 13.90 -11.90 -11.09
N LYS A 4 13.50 -13.01 -10.45
CA LYS A 4 13.75 -14.36 -10.97
C LYS A 4 12.70 -14.75 -12.01
N TYR A 5 13.16 -15.19 -13.18
CA TYR A 5 12.31 -15.80 -14.19
C TYR A 5 11.85 -17.19 -13.74
N ARG A 6 10.58 -17.50 -13.96
CA ARG A 6 9.99 -18.83 -13.75
C ARG A 6 9.10 -19.17 -14.94
N TRP A 7 9.08 -20.44 -15.32
CA TRP A 7 8.13 -20.91 -16.32
C TRP A 7 6.70 -20.67 -15.82
N ASN A 8 5.90 -19.96 -16.62
CA ASN A 8 4.50 -19.72 -16.30
C ASN A 8 3.61 -20.46 -17.31
N LYS A 9 2.83 -21.43 -16.80
CA LYS A 9 1.94 -22.27 -17.60
C LYS A 9 0.88 -21.47 -18.37
N TYR A 10 0.34 -20.40 -17.78
CA TYR A 10 -0.73 -19.61 -18.39
C TYR A 10 -0.22 -18.71 -19.53
N PHE A 11 1.00 -18.18 -19.38
CA PHE A 11 1.64 -17.36 -20.42
C PHE A 11 2.47 -18.18 -21.41
N LYS A 12 2.64 -19.50 -21.17
CA LYS A 12 3.51 -20.40 -21.94
C LYS A 12 4.91 -19.82 -22.17
N ALA A 13 5.45 -19.13 -21.17
CA ALA A 13 6.72 -18.42 -21.26
C ALA A 13 7.38 -18.27 -19.89
N TYR A 14 8.70 -18.05 -19.88
CA TYR A 14 9.41 -17.62 -18.69
C TYR A 14 9.03 -16.16 -18.37
N LYS A 15 8.49 -15.94 -17.16
CA LYS A 15 8.07 -14.62 -16.68
C LYS A 15 8.58 -14.37 -15.28
N ARG A 16 8.85 -13.10 -14.98
CA ARG A 16 9.02 -12.62 -13.62
C ARG A 16 7.68 -12.26 -13.02
N SER A 17 7.59 -12.25 -11.70
CA SER A 17 6.41 -11.75 -11.00
C SER A 17 6.10 -10.29 -11.36
N SER A 18 7.12 -9.46 -11.62
CA SER A 18 6.93 -8.10 -12.11
C SER A 18 6.26 -8.06 -13.48
N ASP A 19 6.61 -8.97 -14.39
CA ASP A 19 6.06 -9.00 -15.74
C ASP A 19 4.58 -9.40 -15.72
N ILE A 20 4.20 -10.29 -14.79
CA ILE A 20 2.81 -10.69 -14.57
C ILE A 20 2.01 -9.52 -14.00
N VAL A 21 2.55 -8.82 -13.00
CA VAL A 21 1.91 -7.62 -12.43
C VAL A 21 1.74 -6.57 -13.52
N GLU A 22 2.77 -6.24 -14.29
CA GLU A 22 2.68 -5.25 -15.35
C GLU A 22 1.63 -5.63 -16.39
N PHE A 23 1.57 -6.90 -16.79
CA PHE A 23 0.52 -7.39 -17.66
C PHE A 23 -0.89 -7.15 -17.07
N MET A 24 -1.11 -7.42 -15.77
CA MET A 24 -2.39 -7.17 -15.12
C MET A 24 -2.72 -5.67 -15.08
N LEU A 25 -1.75 -4.83 -14.73
CA LEU A 25 -1.93 -3.37 -14.69
C LEU A 25 -2.20 -2.80 -16.08
N SER A 26 -1.72 -3.44 -17.15
CA SER A 26 -1.98 -3.03 -18.52
C SER A 26 -3.42 -3.27 -18.99
N LYS A 27 -4.27 -3.93 -18.20
CA LYS A 27 -5.65 -4.28 -18.60
C LYS A 27 -6.71 -3.36 -18.03
N ASP A 28 -6.40 -2.62 -16.97
CA ASP A 28 -7.37 -1.77 -16.28
C ASP A 28 -6.66 -0.56 -15.67
N ASP A 29 -7.04 0.63 -16.14
CA ASP A 29 -6.44 1.89 -15.68
C ASP A 29 -6.77 2.20 -14.22
N ILE A 30 -7.97 1.83 -13.74
CA ILE A 30 -8.33 2.00 -12.33
C ILE A 30 -7.47 1.09 -11.45
N LEU A 31 -7.20 -0.14 -11.91
CA LEU A 31 -6.30 -1.06 -11.23
C LEU A 31 -4.87 -0.49 -11.19
N ARG A 32 -4.36 0.02 -12.32
CA ARG A 32 -3.03 0.66 -12.40
C ARG A 32 -2.93 1.84 -11.45
N HIS A 33 -3.83 2.81 -11.54
CA HIS A 33 -3.81 3.98 -10.66
C HIS A 33 -3.95 3.61 -9.18
N SER A 34 -4.80 2.62 -8.86
CA SER A 34 -4.94 2.11 -7.50
C SER A 34 -3.63 1.51 -6.98
N TYR A 35 -2.97 0.70 -7.81
CA TYR A 35 -1.71 0.05 -7.47
C TYR A 35 -0.60 1.09 -7.25
N GLU A 36 -0.42 2.02 -8.19
CA GLU A 36 0.60 3.07 -8.13
C GLU A 36 0.41 3.99 -6.92
N LEU A 37 -0.83 4.36 -6.61
CA LEU A 37 -1.15 5.13 -5.41
C LEU A 37 -0.69 4.39 -4.15
N VAL A 38 -1.08 3.12 -3.99
CA VAL A 38 -0.75 2.33 -2.81
C VAL A 38 0.77 2.13 -2.69
N GLN A 39 1.46 1.82 -3.79
CA GLN A 39 2.91 1.67 -3.76
C GLN A 39 3.62 2.99 -3.43
N GLY A 40 3.13 4.10 -3.97
CA GLY A 40 3.63 5.44 -3.65
C GLY A 40 3.46 5.78 -2.18
N LEU A 41 2.26 5.59 -1.62
CA LEU A 41 1.99 5.81 -0.19
C LEU A 41 2.84 4.91 0.71
N ARG A 42 3.04 3.63 0.34
CA ARG A 42 3.93 2.71 1.07
C ARG A 42 5.38 3.19 1.06
N LYS A 43 5.86 3.69 -0.08
CA LYS A 43 7.21 4.26 -0.20
C LYS A 43 7.36 5.50 0.67
N ASP A 44 6.41 6.44 0.60
CA ASP A 44 6.46 7.69 1.36
C ASP A 44 6.37 7.41 2.87
N LEU A 45 5.56 6.42 3.29
CA LEU A 45 5.50 5.93 4.67
C LEU A 45 6.84 5.31 5.13
N ARG A 46 7.44 4.43 4.32
CA ARG A 46 8.74 3.79 4.65
C ARG A 46 9.87 4.82 4.80
N LEU A 47 9.80 5.90 4.05
CA LEU A 47 10.77 7.00 4.10
C LEU A 47 10.42 8.07 5.14
N CYS A 48 9.38 7.84 5.95
CA CYS A 48 8.86 8.80 6.93
C CYS A 48 8.58 10.20 6.33
N ASN A 49 8.19 10.27 5.05
CA ASN A 49 8.07 11.53 4.32
C ASN A 49 6.62 12.03 4.34
N TRP A 50 6.23 12.71 5.42
CA TRP A 50 4.89 13.26 5.58
C TRP A 50 4.46 14.18 4.43
N PRO A 51 5.25 15.18 3.99
CA PRO A 51 4.86 16.06 2.87
C PRO A 51 4.55 15.31 1.57
N LYS A 52 5.39 14.34 1.17
CA LYS A 52 5.13 13.54 -0.04
C LYS A 52 3.89 12.65 0.13
N PHE A 53 3.75 12.03 1.31
CA PHE A 53 2.60 11.18 1.62
C PHE A 53 1.30 11.96 1.50
N ILE A 54 1.20 13.13 2.13
CA ILE A 54 -0.05 13.90 2.14
C ILE A 54 -0.36 14.52 0.78
N ASN A 55 0.65 14.99 0.03
CA ASN A 55 0.46 15.52 -1.32
C ASN A 55 -0.09 14.44 -2.25
N ARG A 56 0.49 13.24 -2.23
CA ARG A 56 0.00 12.08 -2.99
C ARG A 56 -1.42 11.68 -2.57
N LEU A 57 -1.70 11.69 -1.27
CA LEU A 57 -3.02 11.34 -0.76
C LEU A 57 -4.08 12.34 -1.22
N ASN A 58 -3.76 13.63 -1.29
CA ASN A 58 -4.69 14.71 -1.65
C ASN A 58 -4.86 14.91 -3.16
N SER A 59 -3.90 14.49 -3.99
CA SER A 59 -3.97 14.62 -5.45
C SER A 59 -4.93 13.63 -6.14
N VAL A 60 -5.41 12.61 -5.42
CA VAL A 60 -6.23 11.53 -5.97
C VAL A 60 -7.72 11.90 -5.99
N SER A 61 -8.44 11.50 -7.05
CA SER A 61 -9.89 11.70 -7.16
C SER A 61 -10.67 10.38 -7.01
N THR A 62 -11.94 10.43 -6.60
CA THR A 62 -12.81 9.25 -6.42
C THR A 62 -12.88 8.34 -7.65
N LYS A 63 -12.87 8.92 -8.85
CA LYS A 63 -13.02 8.17 -10.11
C LYS A 63 -11.70 7.54 -10.59
N SER A 64 -10.56 7.97 -10.04
CA SER A 64 -9.23 7.51 -10.45
C SER A 64 -8.79 6.20 -9.80
N VAL A 65 -9.47 5.74 -8.76
CA VAL A 65 -9.08 4.53 -8.00
C VAL A 65 -10.28 3.67 -7.66
N SER A 66 -10.03 2.42 -7.32
CA SER A 66 -11.08 1.48 -6.93
C SER A 66 -11.85 1.98 -5.69
N LYS A 67 -13.12 1.59 -5.58
CA LYS A 67 -13.99 1.96 -4.44
C LYS A 67 -13.37 1.61 -3.09
N GLY A 68 -12.68 0.47 -3.00
CA GLY A 68 -11.98 0.02 -1.79
C GLY A 68 -10.84 0.97 -1.40
N VAL A 69 -9.97 1.30 -2.36
CA VAL A 69 -8.87 2.25 -2.14
C VAL A 69 -9.39 3.63 -1.78
N TRP A 70 -10.46 4.10 -2.43
CA TRP A 70 -11.08 5.39 -2.12
C TRP A 70 -11.58 5.48 -0.67
N LYS A 71 -12.17 4.40 -0.13
CA LYS A 71 -12.59 4.36 1.29
C LYS A 71 -11.39 4.61 2.21
N VAL A 72 -10.24 3.99 1.93
CA VAL A 72 -8.99 4.19 2.70
C VAL A 72 -8.47 5.62 2.55
N VAL A 73 -8.45 6.16 1.33
CA VAL A 73 -8.05 7.55 1.07
C VAL A 73 -8.87 8.53 1.90
N LYS A 74 -10.20 8.40 1.90
CA LYS A 74 -11.09 9.23 2.73
C LYS A 74 -10.77 9.11 4.21
N TYR A 75 -10.56 7.90 4.69
CA TYR A 75 -10.18 7.67 6.08
C TYR A 75 -8.87 8.38 6.43
N TYR A 76 -7.83 8.22 5.62
CA TYR A 76 -6.55 8.89 5.86
C TYR A 76 -6.66 10.42 5.79
N ARG A 77 -7.44 10.96 4.86
CA ARG A 77 -7.70 12.41 4.78
C ARG A 77 -8.41 12.94 6.02
N LYS A 78 -9.31 12.16 6.63
CA LYS A 78 -9.99 12.51 7.88
C LYS A 78 -9.05 12.46 9.10
N HIS A 79 -8.10 11.52 9.11
CA HIS A 79 -7.24 11.23 10.27
C HIS A 79 -5.78 11.70 10.10
N GLN A 80 -5.56 12.80 9.36
CA GLN A 80 -4.22 13.31 9.04
C GLN A 80 -3.35 13.57 10.27
N ARG A 81 -3.90 14.13 11.35
CA ARG A 81 -3.15 14.41 12.59
C ARG A 81 -2.52 13.14 13.16
N MET A 82 -3.27 12.03 13.19
CA MET A 82 -2.77 10.74 13.68
C MET A 82 -1.67 10.22 12.75
N LEU A 83 -1.92 10.22 11.44
CA LEU A 83 -0.94 9.76 10.44
C LEU A 83 0.36 10.55 10.47
N ARG A 84 0.26 11.89 10.60
CA ARG A 84 1.40 12.79 10.72
C ARG A 84 2.28 12.37 11.90
N ASN A 85 1.67 12.15 13.07
CA ASN A 85 2.41 11.75 14.25
C ASN A 85 3.07 10.37 14.07
N THR A 86 2.35 9.39 13.52
CA THR A 86 2.92 8.06 13.22
C THR A 86 4.11 8.14 12.27
N ILE A 87 4.06 9.01 11.26
CA ILE A 87 5.12 9.16 10.26
C ILE A 87 6.34 9.89 10.84
N TYR A 88 6.15 10.94 11.65
CA TYR A 88 7.25 11.70 12.24
C TYR A 88 7.95 11.00 13.41
N TYR A 89 7.25 10.13 14.12
CA TYR A 89 7.81 9.45 15.29
C TYR A 89 7.83 7.91 15.09
N PRO A 90 8.64 7.40 14.14
CA PRO A 90 8.65 5.97 13.79
C PRO A 90 9.13 5.05 14.92
N ALA A 91 9.80 5.60 15.93
CA ALA A 91 10.21 4.85 17.13
C ALA A 91 9.01 4.37 17.96
N PHE A 92 7.88 5.10 17.95
CA PHE A 92 6.65 4.67 18.62
C PHE A 92 5.87 3.74 17.69
N ASN A 93 6.18 2.45 17.78
CA ASN A 93 5.52 1.40 17.02
C ASN A 93 4.50 0.62 17.87
N ASN A 94 3.59 -0.08 17.20
CA ASN A 94 2.54 -0.86 17.85
C ASN A 94 3.03 -2.21 18.41
N GLY A 95 4.33 -2.52 18.37
CA GLY A 95 4.85 -3.86 18.69
C GLY A 95 4.53 -4.31 20.11
N ALA A 96 4.61 -3.41 21.10
CA ALA A 96 4.23 -3.73 22.48
C ALA A 96 2.72 -4.05 22.60
N ILE A 97 1.87 -3.24 21.96
CA ILE A 97 0.42 -3.41 21.94
C ILE A 97 0.03 -4.71 21.22
N GLU A 98 0.65 -4.98 20.07
CA GLU A 98 0.44 -6.22 19.30
C GLU A 98 0.92 -7.45 20.07
N GLY A 99 2.06 -7.36 20.76
CA GLY A 99 2.56 -8.42 21.63
C GLY A 99 1.59 -8.78 22.75
N ILE A 100 1.02 -7.76 23.42
CA ILE A 100 -0.04 -7.96 24.44
C ILE A 100 -1.28 -8.60 23.81
N ASN A 101 -1.75 -8.08 22.69
CA ASN A 101 -2.94 -8.60 22.00
C ASN A 101 -2.76 -10.07 21.59
N ASN A 102 -1.58 -10.45 21.12
CA ASN A 102 -1.30 -11.84 20.74
C ASN A 102 -1.28 -12.76 21.96
N LYS A 103 -0.71 -12.33 23.10
CA LYS A 103 -0.76 -13.09 24.35
C LYS A 103 -2.21 -13.30 24.83
N ILE A 104 -3.04 -12.27 24.79
CA ILE A 104 -4.46 -12.38 25.17
C ILE A 104 -5.20 -13.37 24.26
N LYS A 105 -4.96 -13.30 22.95
CA LYS A 105 -5.58 -14.23 21.97
C LYS A 105 -5.17 -15.69 22.17
N LEU A 106 -4.01 -15.97 22.75
CA LEU A 106 -3.56 -17.33 23.06
C LEU A 106 -4.21 -17.90 24.34
N ILE A 107 -4.77 -17.04 25.19
CA ILE A 107 -5.42 -17.42 26.46
C ILE A 107 -6.95 -17.61 26.27
N LYS A 108 -7.51 -17.04 25.19
CA LYS A 108 -8.90 -17.30 24.75
C LYS A 108 -8.97 -18.53 23.86
#